data_AF-A0A561WV34-F1
#
_entry.id   AF-A0A561WV34-F1
#
_cell.length_a   1.000
_cell.length_b   1.000
_cell.length_c   1.000
_cell.angle_alpha   90.00
_cell.angle_beta   90.00
_cell.angle_gamma   90.00
#
_symmetry.space_group_name_H-M   'P 1'
#
loop_
_entity.id
_entity.type
_entity.pdbx_description
1 polymer ?
#
loop_
_entity_poly.entity_id
_entity_poly.type
_entity_poly.pdbx_seq_one_letter_code
_entity_poly.pdbx_strand_id
1 'polypeptide(L)'
;MGRTGDGEALPQRLLAVATRLFAEKGFEKTSVQEIVEAAGVTKGAMYHYFAAKDDLLQEIYQRLLRMQRERLEAIMARDQPVALRLRAAAADVVVTAIANLDDATIFLQSMHLLSADRRRAVRAARREYHERFRELVEEGQRAGTFRADVPADLAVDYFFGAVHHLGAWFRGDGRLTGEQVGAHFADLLLSSLRPDPPADPRPSR
;
A
#
# COMPACT_ATOMS: atom_id res chain seq x y z
N MET A 1 31.36 -28.47 -1.76
CA MET A 1 29.90 -28.24 -1.73
C MET A 1 29.67 -26.79 -1.29
N GLY A 2 29.27 -25.80 -2.07
CA GLY A 2 28.60 -25.80 -3.38
C GLY A 2 27.27 -25.04 -3.30
N ARG A 3 27.33 -23.70 -3.29
CA ARG A 3 26.28 -22.71 -3.62
C ARG A 3 24.86 -22.90 -3.04
N THR A 4 24.54 -22.16 -1.99
CA THR A 4 23.16 -21.75 -1.64
C THR A 4 23.20 -20.29 -1.15
N GLY A 5 22.94 -19.33 -2.04
CA GLY A 5 22.88 -17.90 -1.70
C GLY A 5 22.65 -16.92 -2.86
N ASP A 6 23.05 -17.27 -4.09
CA ASP A 6 22.99 -16.35 -5.25
C ASP A 6 21.70 -16.49 -6.08
N GLY A 7 20.56 -16.15 -5.49
CA GLY A 7 19.28 -16.11 -6.22
C GLY A 7 18.65 -14.73 -6.38
N GLU A 8 19.03 -13.76 -5.55
CA GLU A 8 18.40 -12.44 -5.52
C GLU A 8 19.31 -11.41 -6.22
N ALA A 9 18.77 -10.62 -7.14
CA ALA A 9 19.56 -9.62 -7.86
C ALA A 9 20.08 -8.58 -6.86
N LEU A 10 21.34 -8.17 -7.00
CA LEU A 10 22.00 -7.23 -6.08
C LEU A 10 21.16 -5.98 -5.71
N PRO A 11 20.42 -5.33 -6.63
CA PRO A 11 19.54 -4.21 -6.27
C PRO A 11 18.46 -4.57 -5.25
N GLN A 12 17.86 -5.76 -5.36
CA GLN A 12 16.81 -6.23 -4.45
C GLN A 12 17.37 -6.47 -3.05
N ARG A 13 18.58 -7.06 -2.97
CA ARG A 13 19.30 -7.22 -1.69
C ARG A 13 19.61 -5.88 -1.03
N LEU A 14 20.10 -4.89 -1.80
CA LEU A 14 20.36 -3.54 -1.29
C LEU A 14 19.07 -2.88 -0.77
N LEU A 15 17.96 -3.01 -1.49
CA LEU A 15 16.66 -2.48 -1.07
C LEU A 15 16.15 -3.17 0.20
N ALA A 16 16.22 -4.50 0.29
CA ALA A 16 15.78 -5.24 1.46
C ALA A 16 16.56 -4.84 2.73
N VAL A 17 17.89 -4.73 2.62
CA VAL A 17 18.76 -4.28 3.72
C VAL A 17 18.47 -2.83 4.08
N ALA A 18 18.30 -1.95 3.10
CA ALA A 18 17.99 -0.54 3.34
C ALA A 18 16.62 -0.37 4.02
N THR A 19 15.57 -1.07 3.56
CA THR A 19 14.24 -1.08 4.20
C THR A 19 14.36 -1.43 5.67
N ARG A 20 15.01 -2.57 6.00
CA ARG A 20 15.16 -2.99 7.40
C ARG A 20 15.88 -1.94 8.25
N LEU A 21 17.02 -1.43 7.79
CA LEU A 21 17.80 -0.44 8.55
C LEU A 21 17.04 0.89 8.71
N PHE A 22 16.33 1.33 7.68
CA PHE A 22 15.50 2.54 7.76
C PHE A 22 14.33 2.38 8.71
N ALA A 23 13.69 1.21 8.78
CA ALA A 23 12.61 0.94 9.72
C ALA A 23 13.13 0.87 11.18
N GLU A 24 14.28 0.23 11.41
CA GLU A 24 14.85 0.04 12.76
C GLU A 24 15.49 1.32 13.33
N LYS A 25 16.25 2.06 12.51
CA LYS A 25 17.09 3.18 12.97
C LYS A 25 16.61 4.54 12.50
N GLY A 26 15.72 4.58 11.51
CA GLY A 26 15.33 5.79 10.78
C GLY A 26 16.28 6.09 9.61
N PHE A 27 15.73 6.75 8.60
CA PHE A 27 16.46 7.10 7.37
C PHE A 27 17.71 7.96 7.62
N GLU A 28 17.60 9.02 8.45
CA GLU A 28 18.72 9.94 8.68
C GLU A 28 19.90 9.28 9.39
N LYS A 29 19.61 8.44 10.40
CA LYS A 29 20.62 7.77 11.23
C LYS A 29 21.30 6.58 10.54
N THR A 30 20.81 6.16 9.38
CA THR A 30 21.38 5.08 8.60
C THR A 30 22.36 5.63 7.56
N SER A 31 23.61 5.17 7.60
CA SER A 31 24.65 5.56 6.64
C SER A 31 24.72 4.60 5.44
N VAL A 32 25.25 5.08 4.32
CA VAL A 32 25.57 4.24 3.14
C VAL A 32 26.54 3.12 3.51
N GLN A 33 27.48 3.38 4.44
CA GLN A 33 28.45 2.37 4.88
C GLN A 33 27.76 1.19 5.56
N GLU A 34 26.85 1.45 6.50
CA GLU A 34 26.10 0.40 7.19
C GLU A 34 25.26 -0.44 6.22
N ILE A 35 24.65 0.20 5.21
CA ILE A 35 23.85 -0.50 4.19
C ILE A 35 24.72 -1.46 3.40
N VAL A 36 25.87 -1.01 2.88
CA VAL A 36 26.71 -1.86 2.03
C VAL A 36 27.42 -2.96 2.82
N GLU A 37 27.79 -2.70 4.07
CA GLU A 37 28.31 -3.72 4.99
C GLU A 37 27.26 -4.79 5.27
N ALA A 38 26.04 -4.40 5.63
CA ALA A 38 24.95 -5.34 5.89
C ALA A 38 24.50 -6.10 4.62
N ALA A 39 24.65 -5.51 3.44
CA ALA A 39 24.38 -6.15 2.16
C ALA A 39 25.56 -6.96 1.61
N GLY A 40 26.73 -6.95 2.27
CA GLY A 40 27.93 -7.67 1.84
C GLY A 40 28.47 -7.18 0.49
N VAL A 41 28.40 -5.88 0.22
CA VAL A 41 28.91 -5.25 -1.02
C VAL A 41 29.74 -4.01 -0.76
N THR A 42 30.37 -3.48 -1.82
CA THR A 42 31.12 -2.22 -1.75
C THR A 42 30.22 -1.03 -2.02
N LYS A 43 30.65 0.18 -1.61
CA LYS A 43 29.99 1.44 -2.02
C LYS A 43 29.91 1.57 -3.54
N GLY A 44 30.98 1.21 -4.26
CA GLY A 44 31.00 1.27 -5.72
C GLY A 44 29.90 0.41 -6.34
N ALA A 45 29.65 -0.78 -5.80
CA ALA A 45 28.57 -1.64 -6.25
C ALA A 45 27.18 -1.04 -5.98
N MET A 46 26.98 -0.38 -4.82
CA MET A 46 25.74 0.36 -4.57
C MET A 46 25.57 1.55 -5.53
N TYR A 47 26.60 2.38 -5.70
CA TYR A 47 26.56 3.56 -6.56
C TYR A 47 26.39 3.25 -8.05
N HIS A 48 26.66 2.01 -8.46
CA HIS A 48 26.30 1.54 -9.80
C HIS A 48 24.77 1.49 -10.04
N TYR A 49 23.98 1.21 -8.99
CA TYR A 49 22.52 1.10 -9.07
C TYR A 49 21.77 2.29 -8.47
N PHE A 50 22.32 2.91 -7.42
CA PHE A 50 21.69 3.98 -6.65
C PHE A 50 22.70 5.10 -6.42
N ALA A 51 22.51 6.25 -7.07
CA ALA A 51 23.44 7.37 -6.99
C ALA A 51 23.50 8.00 -5.59
N ALA A 52 22.44 7.85 -4.79
CA ALA A 52 22.37 8.33 -3.41
C ALA A 52 21.53 7.41 -2.51
N LYS A 53 21.67 7.59 -1.19
CA LYS A 53 20.82 6.95 -0.17
C LYS A 53 19.33 7.25 -0.41
N ASP A 54 19.02 8.46 -0.86
CA ASP A 54 17.67 8.88 -1.24
C ASP A 54 17.06 8.05 -2.35
N ASP A 55 17.86 7.51 -3.28
CA ASP A 55 17.35 6.70 -4.38
C ASP A 55 16.83 5.36 -3.86
N LEU A 56 17.47 4.79 -2.83
CA LEU A 56 16.95 3.61 -2.13
C LEU A 56 15.59 3.93 -1.50
N LEU A 57 15.48 5.06 -0.79
CA LEU A 57 14.23 5.44 -0.14
C LEU A 57 13.11 5.66 -1.16
N GLN A 58 13.40 6.34 -2.27
CA GLN A 58 12.44 6.53 -3.35
C GLN A 58 12.01 5.19 -3.96
N GLU A 59 12.96 4.30 -4.25
CA GLU A 59 12.68 3.02 -4.88
C GLU A 59 11.88 2.08 -3.97
N ILE A 60 12.12 2.11 -2.65
CA ILE A 60 11.29 1.39 -1.66
C ILE A 60 9.82 1.79 -1.82
N TYR A 61 9.51 3.10 -1.84
CA TYR A 61 8.14 3.56 -2.01
C TYR A 61 7.55 3.21 -3.37
N GLN A 62 8.32 3.40 -4.44
CA GLN A 62 7.84 3.11 -5.77
C GLN A 62 7.57 1.62 -5.96
N ARG A 63 8.42 0.73 -5.43
CA ARG A 63 8.22 -0.73 -5.51
C ARG A 63 6.88 -1.15 -4.90
N LEU A 64 6.58 -0.67 -3.69
CA LEU A 64 5.31 -0.99 -3.01
C LEU A 64 4.11 -0.48 -3.81
N LEU A 65 4.15 0.78 -4.26
CA LEU A 65 3.06 1.39 -5.03
C LEU A 65 2.86 0.71 -6.40
N ARG A 66 3.95 0.34 -7.09
CA ARG A 66 3.88 -0.40 -8.36
C ARG A 66 3.23 -1.76 -8.16
N MET A 67 3.67 -2.53 -7.15
CA MET A 67 3.10 -3.84 -6.83
C MET A 67 1.60 -3.74 -6.50
N GLN A 68 1.21 -2.79 -5.63
CA GLN A 68 -0.20 -2.62 -5.28
C GLN A 68 -1.04 -2.21 -6.48
N ARG A 69 -0.54 -1.32 -7.34
CA ARG A 69 -1.23 -0.92 -8.56
C ARG A 69 -1.43 -2.10 -9.51
N GLU A 70 -0.39 -2.87 -9.81
CA GLU A 70 -0.50 -4.05 -10.67
C GLU A 70 -1.54 -5.06 -10.17
N ARG A 71 -1.61 -5.28 -8.85
CA ARG A 71 -2.61 -6.15 -8.23
C ARG A 71 -4.03 -5.56 -8.35
N LEU A 72 -4.18 -4.26 -8.10
CA LEU A 72 -5.46 -3.57 -8.25
C LEU A 72 -5.97 -3.67 -9.69
N GLU A 73 -5.11 -3.40 -10.67
CA GLU A 73 -5.45 -3.55 -12.09
C GLU A 73 -5.91 -4.98 -12.43
N ALA A 74 -5.17 -5.99 -11.95
CA ALA A 74 -5.54 -7.39 -12.14
C ALA A 74 -6.87 -7.75 -11.48
N ILE A 75 -7.22 -7.12 -10.35
CA ILE A 75 -8.53 -7.30 -9.69
C ILE A 75 -9.64 -6.58 -10.47
N MET A 76 -9.39 -5.36 -10.93
CA MET A 76 -10.34 -4.56 -11.70
C MET A 76 -10.72 -5.24 -13.02
N ALA A 77 -9.76 -5.93 -13.66
CA ALA A 77 -9.96 -6.65 -14.92
C ALA A 77 -10.72 -7.99 -14.80
N ARG A 78 -11.08 -8.43 -13.59
CA ARG A 78 -11.82 -9.69 -13.39
C ARG A 78 -13.25 -9.56 -13.89
N ASP A 79 -13.73 -10.60 -14.57
CA ASP A 79 -15.14 -10.73 -14.94
C ASP A 79 -15.99 -11.11 -13.71
N GLN A 80 -16.21 -10.15 -12.82
CA GLN A 80 -16.92 -10.30 -11.56
C GLN A 80 -17.74 -9.04 -11.23
N PRO A 81 -18.86 -9.19 -10.48
CA PRO A 81 -19.59 -8.06 -9.91
C PRO A 81 -18.68 -7.08 -9.17
N VAL A 82 -18.95 -5.77 -9.32
CA VAL A 82 -18.14 -4.68 -8.74
C VAL A 82 -17.98 -4.80 -7.22
N ALA A 83 -18.99 -5.30 -6.51
CA ALA A 83 -18.91 -5.57 -5.07
C ALA A 83 -17.83 -6.62 -4.73
N LEU A 84 -17.67 -7.66 -5.54
CA LEU A 84 -16.64 -8.69 -5.32
C LEU A 84 -15.24 -8.17 -5.68
N ARG A 85 -15.12 -7.38 -6.76
CA ARG A 85 -13.86 -6.71 -7.13
C ARG A 85 -13.42 -5.73 -6.06
N LEU A 86 -14.32 -4.87 -5.56
CA LEU A 86 -14.01 -3.92 -4.50
C LEU A 86 -13.63 -4.62 -3.20
N ARG A 87 -14.35 -5.69 -2.82
CA ARG A 87 -13.98 -6.50 -1.65
C ARG A 87 -12.58 -7.08 -1.77
N ALA A 88 -12.26 -7.64 -2.93
CA ALA A 88 -10.94 -8.21 -3.19
C ALA A 88 -9.85 -7.12 -3.14
N ALA A 89 -10.06 -5.97 -3.77
CA ALA A 89 -9.13 -4.85 -3.74
C ALA A 89 -8.90 -4.30 -2.32
N ALA A 90 -9.96 -4.17 -1.53
CA ALA A 90 -9.90 -3.70 -0.16
C ALA A 90 -9.17 -4.69 0.77
N ALA A 91 -9.41 -5.99 0.62
CA ALA A 91 -8.68 -6.99 1.38
C ALA A 91 -7.21 -7.05 0.95
N ASP A 92 -6.94 -6.98 -0.35
CA ASP A 92 -5.61 -7.03 -0.94
C ASP A 92 -4.70 -5.93 -0.38
N VAL A 93 -5.17 -4.67 -0.43
CA VAL A 93 -4.37 -3.52 0.00
C VAL A 93 -4.03 -3.58 1.50
N VAL A 94 -4.93 -4.11 2.32
CA VAL A 94 -4.69 -4.29 3.75
C VAL A 94 -3.65 -5.38 3.99
N VAL A 95 -3.79 -6.52 3.31
CA VAL A 95 -2.82 -7.63 3.43
C VAL A 95 -1.45 -7.20 2.95
N THR A 96 -1.35 -6.48 1.82
CA THR A 96 -0.07 -5.97 1.32
C THR A 96 0.51 -4.90 2.21
N ALA A 97 -0.31 -4.03 2.81
CA ALA A 97 0.15 -3.06 3.80
C ALA A 97 0.72 -3.75 5.05
N ILE A 98 0.06 -4.79 5.55
CA ILE A 98 0.51 -5.58 6.71
C ILE A 98 1.78 -6.38 6.40
N ALA A 99 1.91 -6.92 5.19
CA ALA A 99 3.12 -7.62 4.77
C ALA A 99 4.32 -6.67 4.60
N ASN A 100 4.09 -5.36 4.50
CA ASN A 100 5.11 -4.33 4.26
C ASN A 100 5.01 -3.19 5.30
N LEU A 101 4.77 -3.51 6.58
CA LEU A 101 4.62 -2.48 7.64
C LEU A 101 5.86 -1.61 7.82
N ASP A 102 7.05 -2.16 7.55
CA ASP A 102 8.31 -1.40 7.55
C ASP A 102 8.25 -0.27 6.50
N ASP A 103 7.77 -0.55 5.29
CA ASP A 103 7.62 0.46 4.23
C ASP A 103 6.62 1.56 4.64
N ALA A 104 5.51 1.19 5.30
CA ALA A 104 4.53 2.14 5.83
C ALA A 104 5.10 3.01 6.97
N THR A 105 5.92 2.42 7.85
CA THR A 105 6.60 3.11 8.94
C THR A 105 7.61 4.11 8.39
N ILE A 106 8.43 3.67 7.43
CA ILE A 106 9.40 4.51 6.72
C ILE A 106 8.66 5.66 6.02
N PHE A 107 7.51 5.40 5.39
CA PHE A 107 6.68 6.42 4.74
C PHE A 107 6.27 7.53 5.71
N LEU A 108 5.71 7.15 6.86
CA LEU A 108 5.26 8.11 7.86
C LEU A 108 6.42 8.94 8.43
N GLN A 109 7.56 8.30 8.67
CA GLN A 109 8.71 8.92 9.32
C GLN A 109 9.60 9.73 8.37
N SER A 110 9.70 9.35 7.10
CA SER A 110 10.79 9.80 6.22
C SER A 110 10.34 10.51 4.94
N MET A 111 9.05 10.53 4.60
CA MET A 111 8.56 11.21 3.40
C MET A 111 8.94 12.70 3.33
N HIS A 112 8.99 13.37 4.48
CA HIS A 112 9.34 14.79 4.57
C HIS A 112 10.84 15.07 4.38
N LEU A 113 11.66 14.02 4.33
CA LEU A 113 13.11 14.09 4.11
C LEU A 113 13.50 13.94 2.64
N LEU A 114 12.62 13.38 1.81
CA LEU A 114 12.82 13.34 0.36
C LEU A 114 12.88 14.76 -0.21
N SER A 115 13.72 14.94 -1.25
CA SER A 115 13.71 16.17 -2.06
C SER A 115 12.30 16.46 -2.61
N ALA A 116 12.03 17.74 -2.92
CA ALA A 116 10.71 18.16 -3.36
C ALA A 116 10.22 17.38 -4.59
N ASP A 117 11.10 17.08 -5.55
CA ASP A 117 10.75 16.38 -6.77
C ASP A 117 10.47 14.89 -6.52
N ARG A 118 11.28 14.24 -5.68
CA ARG A 118 11.04 12.85 -5.28
C ARG A 118 9.74 12.70 -4.51
N ARG A 119 9.47 13.63 -3.58
CA ARG A 119 8.22 13.68 -2.82
C ARG A 119 7.01 13.89 -3.74
N ARG A 120 7.14 14.75 -4.76
CA ARG A 120 6.11 14.94 -5.79
C ARG A 120 5.82 13.65 -6.56
N ALA A 121 6.85 12.92 -6.98
CA ALA A 121 6.71 11.66 -7.69
C ALA A 121 6.00 10.59 -6.85
N VAL A 122 6.41 10.41 -5.58
CA VAL A 122 5.75 9.46 -4.66
C VAL A 122 4.29 9.83 -4.42
N ARG A 123 3.99 11.11 -4.22
CA ARG A 123 2.60 11.58 -4.05
C ARG A 123 1.77 11.39 -5.30
N ALA A 124 2.34 11.54 -6.50
CA ALA A 124 1.65 11.30 -7.75
C ALA A 124 1.26 9.82 -7.90
N ALA A 125 2.20 8.90 -7.67
CA ALA A 125 1.92 7.46 -7.73
C ALA A 125 0.88 7.02 -6.69
N ARG A 126 0.86 7.61 -5.49
CA ARG A 126 -0.17 7.34 -4.48
C ARG A 126 -1.54 7.88 -4.89
N ARG A 127 -1.60 9.08 -5.50
CA ARG A 127 -2.86 9.63 -6.03
C ARG A 127 -3.44 8.75 -7.11
N GLU A 128 -2.61 8.33 -8.08
CA GLU A 128 -3.01 7.42 -9.15
C GLU A 128 -3.62 6.13 -8.59
N TYR A 129 -3.00 5.52 -7.57
CA TYR A 129 -3.56 4.34 -6.92
C TYR A 129 -4.94 4.59 -6.29
N HIS A 130 -5.09 5.70 -5.56
CA HIS A 130 -6.38 6.08 -4.95
C HIS A 130 -7.46 6.38 -6.01
N GLU A 131 -7.08 7.00 -7.14
CA GLU A 131 -7.97 7.28 -8.26
C GLU A 131 -8.51 5.97 -8.87
N ARG A 132 -7.65 4.99 -9.14
CA ARG A 132 -8.07 3.67 -9.66
C ARG A 132 -8.98 2.91 -8.68
N PHE A 133 -8.70 3.01 -7.38
CA PHE A 133 -9.57 2.41 -6.36
C PHE A 133 -10.93 3.12 -6.31
N ARG A 134 -10.95 4.45 -6.44
CA ARG A 134 -12.18 5.26 -6.49
C ARG A 134 -13.06 4.87 -7.67
N GLU A 135 -12.48 4.59 -8.83
CA GLU A 135 -13.24 4.17 -10.03
C GLU A 135 -14.11 2.94 -9.75
N LEU A 136 -13.68 1.98 -8.90
CA LEU A 136 -14.50 0.84 -8.48
C LEU A 136 -15.71 1.26 -7.64
N VAL A 137 -15.53 2.24 -6.76
CA VAL A 137 -16.62 2.77 -5.93
C VAL A 137 -17.62 3.51 -6.83
N GLU A 138 -17.14 4.39 -7.71
CA GLU A 138 -17.98 5.14 -8.66
C GLU A 138 -18.71 4.23 -9.65
N GLU A 139 -18.07 3.15 -10.10
CA GLU A 139 -18.72 2.12 -10.91
C GLU A 139 -19.91 1.50 -10.16
N GLY A 140 -19.73 1.08 -8.91
CA GLY A 140 -20.81 0.49 -8.13
C GLY A 140 -21.91 1.49 -7.75
N GLN A 141 -21.57 2.77 -7.58
CA GLN A 141 -22.55 3.85 -7.40
C GLN A 141 -23.39 4.06 -8.66
N ARG A 142 -22.75 4.15 -9.84
CA ARG A 142 -23.47 4.26 -11.13
C ARG A 142 -24.36 3.07 -11.42
N ALA A 143 -23.94 1.87 -11.01
CA ALA A 143 -24.71 0.64 -11.16
C ALA A 143 -25.82 0.47 -10.09
N GLY A 144 -25.95 1.39 -9.13
CA GLY A 144 -26.89 1.27 -8.01
C GLY A 144 -26.57 0.14 -7.02
N THR A 145 -25.38 -0.48 -7.15
CA THR A 145 -24.90 -1.53 -6.24
C THR A 145 -24.45 -0.94 -4.90
N PHE A 146 -23.97 0.30 -4.90
CA PHE A 146 -23.55 1.04 -3.72
C PHE A 146 -24.39 2.30 -3.52
N ARG A 147 -24.51 2.78 -2.28
CA ARG A 147 -25.10 4.08 -1.96
C ARG A 147 -24.35 5.21 -2.67
N ALA A 148 -25.08 6.19 -3.18
CA ALA A 148 -24.53 7.31 -3.95
C ALA A 148 -24.71 8.68 -3.25
N ASP A 149 -25.23 8.69 -2.02
CA ASP A 149 -25.37 9.91 -1.20
C ASP A 149 -24.04 10.34 -0.55
N VAL A 150 -23.06 9.44 -0.46
CA VAL A 150 -21.69 9.74 -0.03
C VAL A 150 -20.78 9.85 -1.27
N PRO A 151 -20.07 10.97 -1.46
CA PRO A 151 -19.07 11.09 -2.51
C PRO A 151 -17.98 10.01 -2.42
N ALA A 152 -17.59 9.45 -3.58
CA ALA A 152 -16.64 8.34 -3.63
C ALA A 152 -15.26 8.69 -3.04
N ASP A 153 -14.80 9.96 -3.13
CA ASP A 153 -13.58 10.43 -2.43
C ASP A 153 -13.64 10.11 -0.97
N LEU A 154 -14.74 10.53 -0.33
CA LEU A 154 -14.83 10.51 1.13
C LEU A 154 -14.85 9.09 1.64
N ALA A 155 -15.52 8.18 0.92
CA ALA A 155 -15.49 6.75 1.23
C ALA A 155 -14.07 6.16 1.09
N VAL A 156 -13.37 6.52 0.00
CA VAL A 156 -11.99 6.06 -0.25
C VAL A 156 -11.02 6.63 0.79
N ASP A 157 -11.06 7.93 1.06
CA ASP A 157 -10.18 8.59 2.04
C ASP A 157 -10.43 8.07 3.46
N TYR A 158 -11.69 7.81 3.84
CA TYR A 158 -12.03 7.17 5.10
C TYR A 158 -11.40 5.77 5.22
N PHE A 159 -11.59 4.93 4.20
CA PHE A 159 -11.03 3.57 4.18
C PHE A 159 -9.50 3.59 4.22
N PHE A 160 -8.87 4.37 3.35
CA PHE A 160 -7.41 4.47 3.32
C PHE A 160 -6.86 5.12 4.59
N GLY A 161 -7.57 6.03 5.24
CA GLY A 161 -7.19 6.54 6.56
C GLY A 161 -6.97 5.40 7.56
N ALA A 162 -7.89 4.44 7.60
CA ALA A 162 -7.77 3.25 8.45
C ALA A 162 -6.60 2.35 8.02
N VAL A 163 -6.41 2.11 6.71
CA VAL A 163 -5.30 1.31 6.17
C VAL A 163 -3.93 1.92 6.54
N HIS A 164 -3.76 3.23 6.35
CA HIS A 164 -2.49 3.90 6.67
C HIS A 164 -2.17 3.89 8.17
N HIS A 165 -3.16 3.68 9.04
CA HIS A 165 -2.95 3.61 10.49
C HIS A 165 -2.55 2.21 10.98
N LEU A 166 -2.56 1.17 10.12
CA LEU A 166 -2.23 -0.21 10.50
C LEU A 166 -0.86 -0.34 11.19
N GLY A 167 0.16 0.38 10.71
CA GLY A 167 1.50 0.36 11.31
C GLY A 167 1.58 0.91 12.74
N ALA A 168 0.56 1.61 13.21
CA ALA A 168 0.54 2.12 14.59
C ALA A 168 0.09 1.07 15.62
N TRP A 169 -0.65 0.04 15.20
CA TRP A 169 -1.31 -0.88 16.14
C TRP A 169 -1.26 -2.36 15.76
N PHE A 170 -1.13 -2.72 14.48
CA PHE A 170 -1.11 -4.13 14.08
C PHE A 170 0.12 -4.83 14.65
N ARG A 171 -0.07 -6.04 15.16
CA ARG A 171 1.02 -6.91 15.63
C ARG A 171 0.84 -8.31 15.07
N GLY A 172 1.90 -8.83 14.45
CA GLY A 172 1.87 -10.14 13.78
C GLY A 172 1.71 -11.33 14.73
N ASP A 173 2.06 -11.16 16.01
CA ASP A 173 1.81 -12.12 17.10
C ASP A 173 0.45 -11.90 17.80
N GLY A 174 -0.37 -10.99 17.26
CA GLY A 174 -1.68 -10.67 17.78
C GLY A 174 -2.74 -11.74 17.48
N ARG A 175 -3.97 -11.43 17.87
CA ARG A 175 -5.11 -12.38 17.81
C ARG A 175 -5.67 -12.61 16.40
N LEU A 176 -5.34 -11.74 15.44
CA LEU A 176 -5.84 -11.80 14.07
C LEU A 176 -4.66 -11.81 13.09
N THR A 177 -4.73 -12.66 12.07
CA THR A 177 -3.77 -12.64 10.97
C THR A 177 -4.01 -11.45 10.04
N GLY A 178 -3.02 -11.12 9.20
CA GLY A 178 -3.17 -10.04 8.20
C GLY A 178 -4.33 -10.29 7.24
N GLU A 179 -4.55 -11.54 6.85
CA GLU A 179 -5.68 -11.95 6.00
C GLU A 179 -7.02 -11.74 6.69
N GLN A 180 -7.12 -12.05 7.99
CA GLN A 180 -8.34 -11.83 8.76
C GLN A 180 -8.63 -10.33 8.92
N VAL A 181 -7.61 -9.53 9.20
CA VAL A 181 -7.75 -8.06 9.26
C VAL A 181 -8.19 -7.51 7.90
N GLY A 182 -7.57 -7.97 6.80
CA GLY A 182 -7.95 -7.58 5.44
C GLY A 182 -9.39 -7.92 5.10
N ALA A 183 -9.84 -9.13 5.44
CA ALA A 183 -11.24 -9.52 5.24
C ALA A 183 -12.20 -8.63 6.02
N HIS A 184 -11.92 -8.36 7.30
CA HIS A 184 -12.76 -7.49 8.13
C HIS A 184 -12.80 -6.03 7.62
N PHE A 185 -11.67 -5.47 7.20
CA PHE A 185 -11.61 -4.13 6.64
C PHE A 185 -12.40 -4.02 5.34
N ALA A 186 -12.31 -5.04 4.47
CA ALA A 186 -13.09 -5.10 3.23
C ALA A 186 -14.61 -5.19 3.51
N ASP A 187 -15.01 -6.01 4.48
CA ASP A 187 -16.41 -6.18 4.85
C ASP A 187 -16.98 -4.91 5.50
N LEU A 188 -16.18 -4.18 6.29
CA LEU A 188 -16.54 -2.87 6.85
C LEU A 188 -16.74 -1.83 5.75
N LEU A 189 -15.82 -1.75 4.77
CA LEU A 189 -15.96 -0.87 3.61
C LEU A 189 -17.26 -1.18 2.85
N LEU A 190 -17.49 -2.44 2.48
CA LEU A 190 -18.73 -2.81 1.78
C LEU A 190 -19.98 -2.51 2.59
N SER A 191 -19.94 -2.73 3.91
CA SER A 191 -21.07 -2.44 4.79
C SER A 191 -21.39 -0.94 4.82
N SER A 192 -20.36 -0.08 4.81
CA SER A 192 -20.52 1.38 4.73
C SER A 192 -21.12 1.86 3.41
N LEU A 193 -20.94 1.09 2.33
CA LEU A 193 -21.39 1.41 0.98
C LEU A 193 -22.75 0.79 0.62
N ARG A 194 -23.40 0.08 1.54
CA ARG A 194 -24.71 -0.53 1.25
C ARG A 194 -25.73 0.53 0.83
N PRO A 195 -26.50 0.29 -0.25
CA PRO A 195 -27.55 1.21 -0.66
C PRO A 195 -28.61 1.30 0.44
N ASP A 196 -29.22 2.49 0.56
CA ASP A 196 -30.37 2.63 1.44
C ASP A 196 -31.48 1.68 0.98
N PRO A 197 -32.22 1.06 1.92
CA PRO A 197 -33.41 0.31 1.54
C PRO A 197 -34.35 1.26 0.76
N PRO A 198 -35.01 0.78 -0.30
CA PRO A 198 -35.96 1.61 -1.04
C PRO A 198 -36.98 2.18 -0.05
N ALA A 199 -37.20 3.50 -0.14
CA ALA A 199 -38.14 4.18 0.74
C ALA A 199 -39.48 3.46 0.70
N ASP A 200 -39.95 3.03 1.88
CA ASP A 200 -41.25 2.36 2.02
C ASP A 200 -42.32 3.28 1.42
N PRO A 201 -43.13 2.83 0.42
CA PRO A 201 -44.18 3.66 -0.14
C PRO A 201 -45.17 3.96 0.97
N ARG A 202 -45.04 5.15 1.58
CA ARG A 202 -45.97 5.62 2.61
C ARG A 202 -47.38 5.47 2.07
N PRO A 203 -48.30 4.80 2.78
CA PRO A 203 -49.68 4.69 2.32
C PRO A 203 -50.24 6.10 2.17
N SER A 204 -50.65 6.44 0.95
CA SER A 204 -51.41 7.63 0.64
C SER A 204 -52.65 7.66 1.54
N ARG A 205 -52.73 8.65 2.43
CA ARG A 205 -53.95 8.96 3.19
C ARG A 205 -54.98 9.63 2.29
#